data_AF-A0A642C726-F1
#
_entry.id   AF-A0A642C726-F1
#
_cell.length_a   1.000
_cell.length_b   1.000
_cell.length_c   1.000
_cell.angle_alpha   90.00
_cell.angle_beta   90.00
_cell.angle_gamma   90.00
#
_symmetry.space_group_name_H-M   'P 1'
#
loop_
_entity.id
_entity.type
_entity.pdbx_description
1 polymer ?
#
loop_
_entity_poly.entity_id
_entity_poly.type
_entity_poly.pdbx_seq_one_letter_code
_entity_poly.pdbx_strand_id
1 'polypeptide(L)'
;MATNNTTEQSLTKKVWNLATTLAGQGIGFTDYITQLTYLLFMKMDAENVEMFGEESAIPTGYQWADLMALDGLDLVKQYEETLKLLSEQDNLIGTIYTKAQNKIDKPVYLKKVITMIDEEQWLIMDGDVKGAIYESILEKNGQDKKSGAGQYFT
;
A
#
# COMPACT_ATOMS: atom_id res chain seq x y z
N MET A 1 4.35 16.68 19.87
CA MET A 1 2.87 16.51 19.97
C MET A 1 2.11 17.26 18.89
N ALA A 2 2.36 18.56 18.59
CA ALA A 2 1.63 19.28 17.53
C ALA A 2 1.99 18.86 16.08
N THR A 3 3.22 18.40 15.84
CA THR A 3 3.71 17.96 14.52
C THR A 3 3.07 16.64 14.07
N ASN A 4 2.98 15.64 14.95
CA ASN A 4 2.48 14.30 14.61
C ASN A 4 1.01 14.33 14.13
N ASN A 5 0.16 15.13 14.79
CA ASN A 5 -1.26 15.30 14.42
C ASN A 5 -1.43 15.90 13.01
N THR A 6 -0.54 16.80 12.62
CA THR A 6 -0.60 17.45 11.30
C THR A 6 -0.18 16.48 10.20
N THR A 7 0.85 15.67 10.45
CA THR A 7 1.29 14.60 9.55
C THR A 7 0.20 13.55 9.36
N GLU A 8 -0.39 13.05 10.46
CA GLU A 8 -1.50 12.08 10.44
C GLU A 8 -2.68 12.56 9.57
N GLN A 9 -3.17 13.77 9.83
CA GLN A 9 -4.29 14.35 9.10
C GLN A 9 -3.97 14.57 7.61
N SER A 10 -2.74 15.03 7.31
CA SER A 10 -2.31 15.27 5.94
C SER A 10 -2.20 13.97 5.14
N LEU A 11 -1.65 12.92 5.74
CA LEU A 11 -1.48 11.62 5.11
C LEU A 11 -2.81 10.89 4.95
N THR A 12 -3.67 10.92 5.97
CA THR A 12 -5.05 10.42 5.88
C THR A 12 -5.80 11.07 4.72
N LYS A 13 -5.62 12.39 4.53
CA LYS A 13 -6.21 13.12 3.42
C LYS A 13 -5.61 12.71 2.07
N LYS A 14 -4.29 12.50 1.96
CA LYS A 14 -3.64 11.99 0.73
C LYS A 14 -4.23 10.63 0.35
N VAL A 15 -4.26 9.68 1.29
CA VAL A 15 -4.79 8.32 1.06
C VAL A 15 -6.26 8.37 0.62
N TRP A 16 -7.08 9.20 1.26
CA TRP A 16 -8.50 9.33 0.93
C TRP A 16 -8.76 9.96 -0.44
N ASN A 17 -8.02 11.03 -0.77
CA ASN A 17 -8.15 11.69 -2.07
C ASN A 17 -7.76 10.75 -3.21
N LEU A 18 -6.73 9.93 -3.00
CA LEU A 18 -6.33 8.94 -3.97
C LEU A 18 -7.37 7.83 -4.11
N ALA A 19 -7.92 7.32 -3.00
CA ALA A 19 -9.05 6.37 -3.02
C ALA A 19 -10.22 6.89 -3.86
N THR A 20 -10.61 8.16 -3.66
CA THR A 20 -11.69 8.82 -4.42
C THR A 20 -11.34 8.91 -5.92
N THR A 21 -10.08 9.21 -6.24
CA THR A 21 -9.60 9.28 -7.63
C THR A 21 -9.67 7.91 -8.32
N LEU A 22 -9.26 6.84 -7.64
CA LEU A 22 -9.33 5.47 -8.15
C LEU A 22 -10.78 4.97 -8.26
N ALA A 23 -11.66 5.34 -7.33
CA ALA A 23 -13.09 5.02 -7.40
C ALA A 23 -13.73 5.60 -8.66
N GLY A 24 -13.38 6.83 -9.05
CA GLY A 24 -13.79 7.44 -10.32
C GLY A 24 -13.32 6.69 -11.57
N GLN A 25 -12.42 5.72 -11.42
CA GLN A 25 -11.89 4.89 -12.50
C GLN A 25 -12.40 3.45 -12.49
N GLY A 26 -13.32 3.13 -11.58
CA GLY A 26 -13.91 1.81 -11.42
C GLY A 26 -13.18 0.89 -10.43
N ILE A 27 -12.17 1.40 -9.71
CA ILE A 27 -11.42 0.61 -8.73
C ILE A 27 -12.08 0.79 -7.36
N GLY A 28 -12.59 -0.31 -6.80
CA GLY A 28 -13.29 -0.29 -5.53
C GLY A 28 -12.40 0.18 -4.38
N PHE A 29 -12.99 0.78 -3.35
CA PHE A 29 -12.22 1.25 -2.20
C PHE A 29 -11.48 0.10 -1.51
N THR A 30 -12.15 -1.05 -1.33
CA THR A 30 -11.53 -2.24 -0.73
C THR A 30 -10.36 -2.75 -1.57
N ASP A 31 -10.52 -2.82 -2.90
CA ASP A 31 -9.42 -3.20 -3.80
C ASP A 31 -8.24 -2.23 -3.67
N TYR A 32 -8.51 -0.91 -3.62
CA TYR A 32 -7.48 0.10 -3.41
C TYR A 32 -6.75 -0.09 -2.07
N ILE A 33 -7.46 -0.32 -0.96
CA ILE A 33 -6.83 -0.57 0.34
C ILE A 33 -5.98 -1.84 0.32
N THR A 34 -6.43 -2.90 -0.34
CA THR A 34 -5.63 -4.11 -0.52
C THR A 34 -4.33 -3.81 -1.28
N GLN A 35 -4.37 -3.06 -2.38
CA GLN A 35 -3.14 -2.69 -3.11
C GLN A 35 -2.23 -1.76 -2.30
N LEU A 36 -2.81 -0.82 -1.56
CA LEU A 36 -2.08 0.08 -0.66
C LEU A 36 -1.32 -0.72 0.39
N THR A 37 -1.96 -1.71 1.01
CA THR A 37 -1.33 -2.58 2.02
C THR A 37 -0.15 -3.34 1.42
N TYR A 38 -0.30 -3.96 0.24
CA TYR A 38 0.78 -4.66 -0.44
C TYR A 38 1.98 -3.74 -0.69
N LEU A 39 1.74 -2.60 -1.33
CA LEU A 39 2.81 -1.65 -1.66
C LEU A 39 3.47 -1.08 -0.40
N LEU A 40 2.70 -0.81 0.67
CA LEU A 40 3.25 -0.28 1.90
C LEU A 40 4.21 -1.27 2.57
N PHE A 41 3.87 -2.55 2.63
CA PHE A 41 4.77 -3.57 3.19
C PHE A 41 6.07 -3.66 2.40
N MET A 42 6.01 -3.55 1.06
CA MET A 42 7.23 -3.47 0.24
C MET A 42 8.08 -2.24 0.58
N LYS A 43 7.46 -1.06 0.75
CA LYS A 43 8.18 0.16 1.11
C LYS A 43 8.83 0.04 2.48
N MET A 44 8.11 -0.51 3.47
CA MET A 44 8.62 -0.68 4.83
C MET A 44 9.78 -1.68 4.88
N ASP A 45 9.76 -2.77 4.09
CA ASP A 45 10.91 -3.67 3.96
C ASP A 45 12.14 -2.93 3.41
N ALA A 46 11.96 -2.12 2.36
CA ALA A 46 13.06 -1.33 1.78
C ALA A 46 13.63 -0.30 2.77
N GLU A 47 12.78 0.41 3.52
CA GLU A 47 13.23 1.32 4.57
C GLU A 47 13.96 0.58 5.70
N ASN A 48 13.57 -0.65 6.01
CA ASN A 48 14.18 -1.43 7.08
C ASN A 48 15.63 -1.79 6.73
N VAL A 49 15.85 -2.19 5.47
CA VAL A 49 17.18 -2.41 4.88
C VAL A 49 18.01 -1.12 4.93
N GLU A 50 17.45 0.01 4.48
CA GLU A 50 18.17 1.29 4.41
C GLU A 50 18.56 1.83 5.80
N MET A 51 17.63 1.76 6.75
CA MET A 51 17.79 2.39 8.07
C MET A 51 18.56 1.52 9.07
N PHE A 52 18.35 0.21 9.04
CA PHE A 52 18.86 -0.71 10.06
C PHE A 52 19.87 -1.72 9.49
N GLY A 53 20.07 -1.75 8.17
CA GLY A 53 20.99 -2.69 7.52
C GLY A 53 20.53 -4.14 7.60
N GLU A 54 19.23 -4.37 7.81
CA GLU A 54 18.66 -5.72 7.80
C GLU A 54 18.64 -6.31 6.39
N GLU A 55 18.60 -7.65 6.31
CA GLU A 55 18.40 -8.32 5.02
C GLU A 55 16.95 -8.18 4.59
N SER A 56 16.73 -7.87 3.30
CA SER A 56 15.38 -7.76 2.73
C SER A 56 14.70 -9.13 2.73
N ALA A 57 13.44 -9.17 3.16
CA ALA A 57 12.61 -10.37 3.02
C ALA A 57 12.09 -10.55 1.58
N ILE A 58 12.29 -9.55 0.71
CA ILE A 58 11.86 -9.53 -0.68
C ILE A 58 13.06 -9.87 -1.59
N PRO A 59 12.95 -10.88 -2.45
CA PRO A 59 14.04 -11.24 -3.35
C PRO A 59 14.49 -10.11 -4.27
N THR A 60 15.80 -10.07 -4.53
CA THR A 60 16.42 -9.11 -5.45
C THR A 60 15.75 -9.14 -6.82
N GLY A 61 15.52 -7.96 -7.41
CA GLY A 61 14.81 -7.80 -8.68
C GLY A 61 13.30 -7.62 -8.53
N TYR A 62 12.76 -7.75 -7.30
CA TYR A 62 11.36 -7.53 -6.97
C TYR A 62 11.15 -6.54 -5.81
N GLN A 63 12.21 -5.85 -5.39
CA GLN A 63 12.21 -4.92 -4.25
C GLN A 63 11.57 -3.57 -4.64
N TRP A 64 11.33 -2.71 -3.64
CA TRP A 64 10.69 -1.40 -3.86
C TRP A 64 11.38 -0.57 -4.97
N ALA A 65 12.71 -0.52 -4.96
CA ALA A 65 13.50 0.22 -5.94
C ALA A 65 13.31 -0.30 -7.37
N ASP A 66 13.18 -1.61 -7.54
CA ASP A 66 12.94 -2.25 -8.85
C ASP A 66 11.57 -1.84 -9.41
N LEU A 67 10.56 -1.76 -8.55
CA LEU A 67 9.22 -1.32 -8.95
C LEU A 67 9.19 0.17 -9.33
N MET A 68 9.90 1.02 -8.58
CA MET A 68 9.93 2.47 -8.82
C MET A 68 10.59 2.85 -10.15
N ALA A 69 11.56 2.07 -10.59
CA ALA A 69 12.31 2.32 -11.82
C ALA A 69 11.48 2.10 -13.10
N LEU A 70 10.27 1.52 -12.98
CA LEU A 70 9.42 1.16 -14.10
C LEU A 70 8.20 2.08 -14.22
N ASP A 71 7.69 2.17 -15.46
CA ASP A 71 6.48 2.89 -15.81
C ASP A 71 5.65 2.10 -16.83
N GLY A 72 4.42 2.54 -17.08
CA GLY A 72 3.57 1.95 -18.11
C GLY A 72 3.24 0.47 -17.86
N LEU A 73 3.14 -0.31 -18.93
CA LEU A 73 2.78 -1.73 -18.82
C LEU A 73 3.88 -2.57 -18.15
N ASP A 74 5.14 -2.14 -18.26
CA ASP A 74 6.26 -2.83 -17.60
C ASP A 74 6.12 -2.75 -16.07
N LEU A 75 5.68 -1.59 -15.55
CA LEU A 75 5.35 -1.45 -14.13
C LEU A 75 4.24 -2.40 -13.68
N VAL A 76 3.15 -2.48 -14.43
CA VAL A 76 2.01 -3.34 -14.09
C VAL A 76 2.43 -4.81 -14.10
N LYS A 77 3.17 -5.22 -15.13
CA LYS A 77 3.69 -6.58 -15.24
C LYS A 77 4.63 -6.92 -14.08
N GLN A 78 5.58 -6.04 -13.78
CA GLN A 78 6.51 -6.23 -12.66
C GLN A 78 5.75 -6.36 -11.35
N TYR A 79 4.77 -5.49 -11.10
CA TYR A 79 3.98 -5.54 -9.88
C TYR A 79 3.23 -6.88 -9.74
N GLU A 80 2.61 -7.37 -10.82
CA GLU A 80 1.92 -8.66 -10.83
C GLU A 80 2.86 -9.84 -10.58
N GLU A 81 4.06 -9.81 -11.18
CA GLU A 81 5.09 -10.82 -10.94
C GLU A 81 5.61 -10.78 -9.49
N THR A 82 5.83 -9.59 -8.92
CA THR A 82 6.17 -9.42 -7.51
C THR A 82 5.09 -10.01 -6.61
N LEU A 83 3.81 -9.65 -6.81
CA LEU A 83 2.72 -10.15 -5.99
C LEU A 83 2.63 -11.68 -6.03
N LYS A 84 2.80 -12.28 -7.21
CA LYS A 84 2.82 -13.73 -7.38
C LYS A 84 3.96 -14.34 -6.56
N LEU A 85 5.17 -13.84 -6.73
CA LEU A 85 6.35 -14.37 -6.04
C LEU A 85 6.23 -14.27 -4.51
N LEU A 86 5.72 -13.15 -4.00
CA LEU A 86 5.53 -12.95 -2.56
C LEU A 86 4.40 -13.81 -2.00
N SER A 87 3.38 -14.11 -2.80
CA SER A 87 2.27 -14.99 -2.41
C SER A 87 2.68 -16.47 -2.22
N GLU A 88 3.84 -16.86 -2.77
CA GLU A 88 4.39 -18.22 -2.70
C GLU A 88 5.35 -18.40 -1.50
N GLN A 89 5.55 -17.39 -0.67
CA GLN A 89 6.38 -17.47 0.55
C GLN A 89 5.62 -18.11 1.72
N ASP A 90 6.34 -18.74 2.67
CA ASP A 90 5.72 -19.49 3.79
C ASP A 90 5.66 -18.71 5.12
N ASN A 91 6.16 -17.47 5.16
CA ASN A 91 6.31 -16.66 6.38
C ASN A 91 5.31 -15.48 6.46
N LEU A 92 5.61 -14.46 7.28
CA LEU A 92 4.79 -13.25 7.39
C LEU A 92 4.52 -12.59 6.03
N ILE A 93 5.50 -12.59 5.12
CA ILE A 93 5.33 -12.10 3.75
C ILE A 93 4.25 -12.93 3.06
N GLY A 94 4.36 -14.25 3.06
CA GLY A 94 3.34 -15.14 2.50
C GLY A 94 1.92 -14.87 3.02
N THR A 95 1.80 -14.58 4.32
CA THR A 95 0.52 -14.25 4.96
C THR A 95 -0.04 -12.93 4.46
N ILE A 96 0.80 -11.88 4.35
CA ILE A 96 0.40 -10.58 3.83
C ILE A 96 -0.04 -10.69 2.37
N TYR A 97 0.72 -11.43 1.55
CA TYR A 97 0.49 -11.56 0.11
C TYR A 97 -0.35 -12.79 -0.26
N THR A 98 -1.08 -13.38 0.69
CA THR A 98 -1.88 -14.58 0.43
C THR A 98 -2.89 -14.32 -0.69
N LYS A 99 -2.75 -15.08 -1.80
CA LYS A 99 -3.54 -14.92 -3.04
C LYS A 99 -3.56 -13.48 -3.55
N ALA A 100 -2.46 -12.75 -3.39
CA ALA A 100 -2.34 -11.39 -3.85
C ALA A 100 -2.63 -11.27 -5.35
N GLN A 101 -3.46 -10.29 -5.70
CA GLN A 101 -3.84 -10.00 -7.08
C GLN A 101 -3.85 -8.48 -7.27
N ASN A 102 -3.29 -8.04 -8.40
CA ASN A 102 -3.42 -6.67 -8.83
C ASN A 102 -4.89 -6.36 -9.18
N LYS A 103 -5.37 -5.20 -8.71
CA LYS A 103 -6.70 -4.65 -9.03
C LYS A 103 -6.61 -3.26 -9.67
N ILE A 104 -5.40 -2.77 -9.94
CA ILE A 104 -5.10 -1.50 -10.60
C ILE A 104 -4.37 -1.81 -11.91
N ASP A 105 -5.14 -2.13 -12.95
CA ASP A 105 -4.65 -2.50 -14.28
C ASP A 105 -4.16 -1.29 -15.11
N LYS A 106 -4.59 -0.08 -14.74
CA LYS A 106 -4.19 1.18 -15.39
C LYS A 106 -2.85 1.68 -14.81
N PRO A 107 -1.75 1.69 -15.59
CA PRO A 107 -0.41 2.01 -15.09
C PRO A 107 -0.30 3.37 -14.38
N VAL A 108 -0.96 4.39 -14.91
CA VAL A 108 -0.90 5.76 -14.37
C VAL A 108 -1.47 5.82 -12.95
N TYR A 109 -2.49 5.02 -12.64
CA TYR A 109 -3.08 5.00 -11.30
C TYR A 109 -2.24 4.14 -10.35
N LEU A 110 -1.67 3.03 -10.82
CA LEU A 110 -0.74 2.23 -10.02
C LEU A 110 0.48 3.08 -9.62
N LYS A 111 1.09 3.80 -10.58
CA LYS A 111 2.20 4.72 -10.30
C LYS A 111 1.82 5.80 -9.29
N LYS A 112 0.60 6.36 -9.36
CA LYS A 112 0.14 7.34 -8.36
C LYS A 112 0.11 6.78 -6.93
N VAL A 113 -0.27 5.52 -6.75
CA VAL A 113 -0.25 4.88 -5.42
C VAL A 113 1.18 4.67 -4.95
N ILE A 114 2.05 4.17 -5.83
CA ILE A 114 3.47 3.97 -5.54
C ILE A 114 4.15 5.29 -5.16
N THR A 115 3.98 6.34 -5.95
CA THR A 115 4.55 7.66 -5.66
C THR A 115 4.05 8.24 -4.34
N MET A 116 2.75 8.10 -4.04
CA MET A 116 2.20 8.60 -2.78
C MET A 116 2.82 7.90 -1.57
N ILE A 117 3.07 6.59 -1.65
CA ILE A 117 3.78 5.84 -0.61
C ILE A 117 5.25 6.26 -0.54
N ASP A 118 5.92 6.46 -1.68
CA ASP A 118 7.35 6.79 -1.72
C ASP A 118 7.70 8.16 -1.12
N GLU A 119 6.77 9.12 -1.24
CA GLU A 119 6.93 10.48 -0.70
C GLU A 119 7.02 10.56 0.83
N GLU A 120 6.73 9.47 1.54
CA GLU A 120 6.64 9.43 2.99
C GLU A 120 7.62 8.40 3.58
N GLN A 121 8.13 8.68 4.78
CA GLN A 121 8.97 7.74 5.53
C GLN A 121 8.11 7.00 6.56
N TRP A 122 7.77 5.75 6.28
CA TRP A 122 6.74 5.03 7.03
C TRP A 122 7.28 4.39 8.30
N LEU A 123 8.50 3.84 8.32
CA LEU A 123 9.10 3.20 9.49
C LEU A 123 9.33 4.18 10.64
N ILE A 124 9.79 5.40 10.34
CA ILE A 124 10.08 6.42 11.37
C ILE A 124 8.82 7.07 11.93
N MET A 125 7.69 6.89 11.26
CA MET A 125 6.41 7.39 11.75
C MET A 125 6.08 6.67 13.06
N ASP A 126 5.46 7.41 13.98
CA ASP A 126 4.98 6.84 15.25
C ASP A 126 4.03 5.66 14.97
N GLY A 127 4.18 4.58 15.73
CA GLY A 127 3.35 3.38 15.59
C GLY A 127 1.87 3.69 15.80
N ASP A 128 1.55 4.57 16.75
CA ASP A 128 0.18 4.99 17.05
C ASP A 128 -0.41 5.78 15.86
N VAL A 129 0.41 6.60 15.19
CA VAL A 129 0.00 7.36 14.00
C VAL A 129 -0.28 6.42 12.83
N LYS A 130 0.58 5.43 12.57
CA LYS A 130 0.34 4.41 11.54
C LYS A 130 -0.95 3.63 11.81
N GLY A 131 -1.16 3.21 13.06
CA GLY A 131 -2.38 2.53 13.49
C GLY A 131 -3.63 3.38 13.25
N ALA A 132 -3.63 4.63 13.74
CA ALA A 132 -4.74 5.56 13.59
C ALA A 132 -5.10 5.83 12.11
N ILE A 133 -4.11 5.98 11.23
CA ILE A 133 -4.34 6.15 9.79
C ILE A 133 -5.05 4.92 9.22
N TYR A 134 -4.53 3.71 9.48
CA TYR A 134 -5.13 2.47 9.01
C TYR A 134 -6.55 2.28 9.54
N GLU A 135 -6.76 2.49 10.83
CA GLU A 135 -8.08 2.40 11.46
C GLU A 135 -9.06 3.40 10.84
N SER A 136 -8.65 4.67 10.65
CA SER A 136 -9.51 5.69 10.03
C SER A 136 -9.90 5.34 8.59
N ILE A 137 -8.97 4.76 7.83
CA ILE A 137 -9.22 4.30 6.46
C ILE A 137 -10.22 3.14 6.44
N LEU A 138 -10.02 2.17 7.34
CA LEU A 138 -10.84 0.98 7.47
C LEU A 138 -12.27 1.34 7.96
N GLU A 139 -12.40 2.19 8.97
CA GLU A 139 -13.69 2.68 9.48
C GLU A 139 -14.49 3.35 8.35
N LYS A 140 -13.87 4.24 7.58
CA LYS A 140 -14.55 4.89 6.45
C LYS A 140 -14.96 3.90 5.37
N ASN A 141 -14.14 2.89 5.09
CA ASN A 141 -14.49 1.83 4.15
C ASN A 141 -15.71 1.02 4.63
N GLY A 142 -15.78 0.71 5.92
CA GLY A 142 -16.92 0.01 6.54
C GLY A 142 -18.22 0.81 6.57
N GLN A 143 -18.13 2.14 6.71
CA GLN A 143 -19.29 3.04 6.70
C GLN A 143 -19.82 3.34 5.29
N ASP A 144 -19.02 3.12 4.23
CA ASP A 144 -19.45 3.32 2.86
C ASP A 144 -20.39 2.19 2.41
N LYS A 145 -21.69 2.47 2.39
CA LYS A 145 -22.74 1.52 1.93
C LYS A 145 -22.53 1.02 0.49
N LYS A 146 -21.74 1.71 -0.33
CA LYS A 146 -21.44 1.31 -1.72
C LYS A 146 -20.24 0.37 -1.82
N SER A 147 -19.38 0.30 -0.81
CA SER A 147 -18.19 -0.55 -0.82
C SER A 147 -18.51 -2.02 -0.54
N GLY A 148 -19.64 -2.30 0.12
CA GLY A 148 -20.00 -3.64 0.59
C GLY A 148 -19.13 -4.14 1.76
N ALA A 149 -18.21 -3.30 2.27
CA ALA A 149 -17.23 -3.72 3.26
C ALA A 149 -17.75 -3.74 4.69
N GLY A 150 -18.92 -3.15 4.97
CA GLY A 150 -19.54 -3.13 6.31
C GLY A 150 -19.78 -4.53 6.91
N GLN A 151 -19.71 -5.60 6.11
CA GLN A 151 -19.75 -6.99 6.61
C GLN A 151 -18.47 -7.44 7.33
N TYR A 152 -17.36 -6.72 7.15
CA TYR A 152 -16.06 -7.00 7.77
C TYR A 152 -15.78 -6.13 9.00
N PHE A 153 -16.71 -5.25 9.36
CA PHE A 153 -16.61 -4.31 10.48
C PHE A 153 -17.72 -4.56 11.49
N THR A 154 -17.39 -4.45 12.78
CA THR A 154 -18.32 -4.59 13.92
C THR A 154 -18.24 -3.39 14.83
#